data_AF-A0A2S1Q9S7-F1
#
_entry.id   AF-A0A2S1Q9S7-F1
#
_cell.length_a   1.000
_cell.length_b   1.000
_cell.length_c   1.000
_cell.angle_alpha   90.00
_cell.angle_beta   90.00
_cell.angle_gamma   90.00
#
_symmetry.space_group_name_H-M   'P 1'
#
loop_
_entity.id
_entity.type
_entity.pdbx_description
1 polymer ?
#
loop_
_entity_poly.entity_id
_entity_poly.type
_entity_poly.pdbx_seq_one_letter_code
_entity_poly.pdbx_strand_id
1 'polypeptide(L)' 'MSDAWITRPGELANTVGSTGLADDIIDAGYTRVLATHGPNGNVIYKLVDALGNIGNVWTP' A
#
# COMPACT_ATOMS: atom_id res chain seq x y z
N MET A 1 2.10 7.65 -10.17
CA MET A 1 1.77 6.23 -10.38
C MET A 1 0.53 5.95 -9.56
N SER A 2 -0.59 5.58 -10.19
CA SER A 2 -1.79 5.10 -9.48
C SER A 2 -1.58 3.63 -9.13
N ASP A 3 -1.69 3.25 -7.86
CA ASP A 3 -1.61 1.86 -7.44
C ASP A 3 -2.83 1.10 -7.99
N ALA A 4 -2.71 0.47 -9.16
CA ALA A 4 -3.86 -0.18 -9.78
C ALA A 4 -4.40 -1.35 -8.95
N TRP A 5 -3.69 -1.82 -7.92
CA TRP A 5 -4.21 -2.81 -6.97
C TRP A 5 -5.18 -2.17 -5.97
N ILE A 6 -4.88 -0.98 -5.45
CA ILE A 6 -5.73 -0.29 -4.46
C ILE A 6 -7.13 0.03 -5.03
N THR A 7 -7.20 0.22 -6.35
CA THR A 7 -8.43 0.49 -7.10
C THR A 7 -9.14 -0.77 -7.61
N ARG A 8 -8.62 -1.98 -7.33
CA ARG A 8 -9.31 -3.21 -7.76
C ARG A 8 -10.59 -3.40 -6.96
N PRO A 9 -11.70 -3.78 -7.61
CA PRO A 9 -12.96 -4.00 -6.91
C PRO A 9 -12.80 -5.01 -5.76
N GLY A 10 -13.07 -4.57 -4.53
CA GLY A 10 -13.12 -5.43 -3.34
C GLY A 10 -11.79 -5.76 -2.66
N GLU A 11 -10.63 -5.61 -3.31
CA GLU A 11 -9.33 -5.97 -2.74
C GLU A 11 -9.00 -5.17 -1.47
N LEU A 12 -9.09 -3.85 -1.56
CA LEU A 12 -8.83 -2.97 -0.42
C LEU A 12 -9.87 -3.15 0.67
N ALA A 13 -11.16 -3.19 0.31
CA ALA A 13 -12.26 -3.37 1.25
C ALA A 13 -12.13 -4.69 2.03
N ASN A 14 -11.70 -5.78 1.38
CA ASN A 14 -11.42 -7.06 2.03
C ASN A 14 -10.22 -6.98 2.99
N THR A 15 -9.20 -6.19 2.65
CA THR A 15 -7.98 -6.04 3.45
C THR A 15 -8.23 -5.21 4.71
N VAL A 16 -8.96 -4.10 4.59
CA VAL A 16 -9.24 -3.20 5.71
C VAL A 16 -10.51 -3.59 6.48
N GLY A 17 -11.31 -4.53 5.94
CA GLY A 17 -12.55 -5.02 6.54
C GLY A 17 -13.71 -4.02 6.51
N SER A 18 -13.61 -2.94 5.71
CA SER A 18 -14.59 -1.87 5.63
C SER A 18 -14.58 -1.20 4.25
N THR A 19 -15.73 -1.17 3.59
CA THR A 19 -15.89 -0.50 2.29
C THR A 19 -15.73 1.02 2.43
N GLY A 20 -16.31 1.63 3.46
CA GLY A 20 -16.21 3.09 3.66
C GLY A 20 -14.77 3.56 3.91
N LEU A 21 -14.00 2.80 4.69
CA LEU A 21 -12.59 3.11 4.91
C LEU A 21 -11.75 2.90 3.64
N ALA A 22 -12.10 1.91 2.81
CA ALA A 22 -11.44 1.69 1.54
C ALA A 22 -11.66 2.86 0.57
N ASP A 23 -12.88 3.36 0.48
CA ASP A 23 -13.22 4.52 -0.35
C ASP A 23 -12.48 5.77 0.12
N ASP A 24 -12.46 6.05 1.44
CA ASP A 24 -11.71 7.17 2.02
C ASP A 24 -10.21 7.13 1.68
N ILE A 25 -9.59 5.94 1.73
CA ILE A 25 -8.17 5.73 1.39
C ILE A 25 -7.91 6.02 -0.09
N ILE A 26 -8.80 5.58 -0.98
CA ILE A 26 -8.69 5.81 -2.43
C ILE A 26 -8.86 7.29 -2.74
N ASP A 27 -9.87 7.94 -2.18
CA ASP A 27 -10.20 9.34 -2.43
C ASP A 27 -9.12 10.30 -1.89
N ALA A 28 -8.52 9.97 -0.75
CA ALA A 28 -7.41 10.74 -0.19
C ALA A 28 -6.05 10.50 -0.90
N GLY A 29 -6.00 9.62 -1.91
CA GLY A 29 -4.81 9.41 -2.74
C GLY A 29 -3.68 8.66 -2.05
N TYR A 30 -4.00 7.78 -1.10
CA TYR A 30 -3.00 6.98 -0.39
C TYR A 30 -2.27 6.03 -1.35
N THR A 31 -1.02 5.70 -0.99
CA THR A 31 -0.19 4.74 -1.71
C THR A 31 0.20 3.59 -0.79
N ARG A 32 0.25 2.37 -1.32
CA ARG A 32 0.65 1.19 -0.57
C ARG A 32 2.17 1.12 -0.41
N VAL A 33 2.60 0.84 0.82
CA VAL A 33 4.00 0.61 1.18
C VAL A 33 4.14 -0.69 1.96
N LEU A 34 5.21 -1.42 1.70
CA LEU A 34 5.63 -2.56 2.51
C LEU A 34 6.56 -2.06 3.61
N ALA A 35 6.14 -2.19 4.86
CA ALA A 35 7.01 -1.98 6.02
C ALA A 35 7.64 -3.33 6.42
N THR A 36 8.97 -3.39 6.50
CA THR A 36 9.72 -4.57 6.96
C THR A 36 10.84 -4.16 7.91
N HIS A 37 11.42 -5.13 8.61
CA HIS A 37 12.56 -4.88 9.49
C HIS A 37 13.86 -5.17 8.74
N GLY A 38 14.78 -4.20 8.75
CA GLY A 38 16.15 -4.40 8.31
C GLY A 38 16.95 -5.25 9.30
N PRO A 39 18.13 -5.76 8.89
CA PRO A 39 18.99 -6.59 9.74
C PRO A 39 19.46 -5.88 11.02
N ASN A 40 19.34 -4.55 11.07
CA ASN A 40 19.73 -3.71 12.20
C ASN A 40 18.54 -3.35 13.10
N GLY A 41 17.35 -3.92 12.88
CA GLY A 41 16.11 -3.62 13.62
C GLY A 41 15.34 -2.39 13.12
N ASN A 42 15.91 -1.61 12.19
CA ASN A 42 15.26 -0.43 11.63
C ASN A 42 14.08 -0.82 10.73
N VAL A 43 13.00 -0.03 10.77
CA VAL A 43 11.88 -0.17 9.83
C VAL A 43 12.32 0.37 8.46
N ILE A 44 12.19 -0.47 7.44
CA ILE A 44 12.42 -0.14 6.04
C ILE A 44 11.06 -0.14 5.36
N TYR A 45 10.71 0.97 4.73
CA TYR A 45 9.55 1.04 3.88
C TYR A 45 9.98 0.82 2.42
N LYS A 46 9.17 0.13 1.64
CA LYS A 46 9.37 -0.08 0.21
C LYS A 46 8.07 0.19 -0.53
N LEU A 47 8.16 0.83 -1.69
CA LEU A 47 7.00 1.03 -2.54
C LEU A 47 6.51 -0.33 -3.05
N VAL A 48 5.19 -0.51 -3.09
CA VAL A 48 4.58 -1.64 -3.78
C VAL A 48 3.94 -1.11 -5.05
N ASP A 49 4.34 -1.64 -6.20
CA ASP A 49 3.76 -1.21 -7.47
C ASP A 49 2.37 -1.80 -7.72
N ALA A 50 1.74 -1.34 -8.79
CA ALA A 50 0.41 -1.77 -9.23
C ALA A 50 0.29 -3.27 -9.60
N LEU A 51 1.42 -3.93 -9.87
CA LEU A 51 1.52 -5.36 -10.16
C LEU A 51 1.83 -6.18 -8.90
N GLY A 52 2.11 -5.53 -7.76
CA GLY A 52 2.50 -6.16 -6.50
C GLY A 52 4.01 -6.37 -6.37
N ASN A 53 4.83 -5.83 -7.27
CA ASN A 53 6.28 -5.91 -7.13
C ASN A 53 6.76 -4.93 -6.05
N ILE A 54 7.70 -5.40 -5.25
CA ILE A 54 8.36 -4.59 -4.22
C ILE A 54 9.48 -3.81 -4.89
N GLY A 55 9.33 -2.49 -4.94
CA GLY A 55 10.27 -1.57 -5.56
C GLY A 55 11.34 -1.05 -4.59
N ASN A 56 11.86 0.13 -4.94
CA ASN A 56 12.89 0.83 -4.17
C ASN A 56 12.42 1.20 -2.76
N VAL A 57 13.40 1.47 -1.88
CA VAL A 57 13.16 2.00 -0.54
C VAL A 57 12.30 3.26 -0.65
N TRP A 58 11.17 3.24 0.05
CA TRP A 58 10.30 4.39 0.23
C TRP A 58 10.75 5.13 1.48
N THR A 59 10.83 6.45 1.39
CA THR A 59 11.05 7.30 2.57
C THR A 59 9.79 8.15 2.72
N PRO A 60 9.11 8.10 3.87
CA PRO A 60 7.89 8.87 4.11
C PRO A 60 8.08 10.38 3.95
#